data_AF-A0A7J6QPQ6-F1
#
_entry.id   AF-A0A7J6QPQ6-F1
#
_cell.length_a   1.000
_cell.length_b   1.000
_cell.length_c   1.000
_cell.angle_alpha   90.00
_cell.angle_beta   90.00
_cell.angle_gamma   90.00
#
_symmetry.space_group_name_H-M   'P 1'
#
loop_
_entity.id
_entity.type
_entity.pdbx_description
1 polymer ?
#
loop_
_entity_poly.entity_id
_entity_poly.type
_entity_poly.pdbx_seq_one_letter_code
_entity_poly.pdbx_strand_id
1 'polypeptide(L)'
;GRTNGITDLEGLRRFLNDPPGLIDCLIENNFTFVSFETAEDSVRFRDSLPSGIRAEFVTKRSDRGSSTSSSSVSTTTDELPPGLTVIPDFITEDEEKRLLAVVDEGDWDETIRRRVQHFGHAFNYAFLRAENADLRGEASMPAYTDELVRRIRANSVDEARDFEPDQLTINEYTPGVGIAFHVDTHSAFEGPI
;
A
#
# COMPACT_ATOMS: atom_id res chain seq x y z
N GLY A 1 7.05 -9.03 -16.37
CA GLY A 1 5.95 -9.89 -15.87
C GLY A 1 6.19 -10.12 -14.41
N ARG A 2 5.14 -10.20 -13.56
CA ARG A 2 5.32 -10.43 -12.12
C ARG A 2 6.00 -11.78 -11.92
N THR A 3 7.24 -11.76 -11.44
CA THR A 3 7.99 -12.94 -11.05
C THR A 3 7.46 -13.40 -9.69
N ASN A 4 6.29 -14.07 -9.68
CA ASN A 4 5.66 -14.55 -8.46
C ASN A 4 6.64 -15.41 -7.65
N GLY A 5 7.28 -14.83 -6.62
CA GLY A 5 8.14 -15.52 -5.66
C GLY A 5 9.57 -15.83 -6.11
N ILE A 6 10.04 -15.33 -7.26
CA ILE A 6 11.46 -15.49 -7.64
C ILE A 6 12.27 -14.43 -6.89
N THR A 7 13.23 -14.86 -6.08
CA THR A 7 14.03 -13.97 -5.22
C THR A 7 15.54 -14.11 -5.46
N ASP A 8 15.96 -15.09 -6.26
CA ASP A 8 17.36 -15.37 -6.55
C ASP A 8 17.58 -15.84 -8.00
N LEU A 9 18.85 -15.93 -8.38
CA LEU A 9 19.29 -16.36 -9.72
C LEU A 9 18.90 -17.81 -10.02
N GLU A 10 18.89 -18.68 -9.02
CA GLU A 10 18.56 -20.10 -9.22
C GLU A 10 17.06 -20.29 -9.52
N GLY A 11 16.20 -19.62 -8.77
CA GLY A 11 14.76 -19.56 -9.03
C GLY A 11 14.47 -18.97 -10.40
N LEU A 12 15.23 -17.95 -10.81
CA LEU A 12 15.08 -17.34 -12.13
C LEU A 12 15.52 -18.30 -13.24
N ARG A 13 16.63 -19.02 -13.08
CA ARG A 13 17.05 -20.08 -14.02
C ARG A 13 15.97 -21.13 -14.18
N ARG A 14 15.39 -21.62 -13.07
CA ARG A 14 14.30 -22.61 -13.13
C ARG A 14 13.07 -22.06 -13.86
N PHE A 15 12.68 -20.83 -13.56
CA PHE A 15 11.54 -20.18 -14.21
C PHE A 15 11.74 -19.98 -15.72
N LEU A 16 12.97 -19.67 -16.13
CA LEU A 16 13.33 -19.39 -17.51
C LEU A 16 13.83 -20.62 -18.30
N ASN A 17 13.76 -21.82 -17.71
CA ASN A 17 14.30 -23.07 -18.28
C ASN A 17 15.79 -23.01 -18.61
N ASP A 18 16.58 -22.45 -17.69
CA ASP A 18 18.04 -22.35 -17.71
C ASP A 18 18.61 -21.78 -19.03
N PRO A 19 18.31 -20.49 -19.33
CA PRO A 19 18.70 -19.90 -20.60
C PRO A 19 20.24 -19.83 -20.71
N PRO A 20 20.80 -20.22 -21.87
CA PRO A 20 22.24 -20.21 -22.07
C PRO A 20 22.80 -18.79 -21.94
N GLY A 21 23.99 -18.68 -21.36
CA GLY A 21 24.70 -17.41 -21.22
C GLY A 21 24.14 -16.48 -20.14
N LEU A 22 23.11 -16.85 -19.37
CA LEU A 22 22.68 -16.04 -18.21
C LEU A 22 23.80 -16.01 -17.16
N ILE A 23 24.29 -14.83 -16.82
CA ILE A 23 25.38 -14.63 -15.84
C ILE A 23 24.83 -14.19 -14.49
N ASP A 24 23.90 -13.24 -14.50
CA ASP A 24 23.48 -12.55 -13.29
C ASP A 24 22.05 -12.05 -13.39
N CYS A 25 21.43 -11.80 -12.25
CA CYS A 25 20.15 -11.13 -12.17
C CYS A 25 20.05 -10.19 -10.98
N LEU A 26 19.36 -9.07 -11.19
CA LEU A 26 18.93 -8.17 -10.13
C LEU A 26 17.40 -8.21 -10.09
N ILE A 27 16.86 -8.66 -8.96
CA ILE A 27 15.41 -8.74 -8.75
C ILE A 27 15.02 -7.62 -7.80
N GLU A 28 14.25 -6.65 -8.31
CA GLU A 28 13.75 -5.52 -7.53
C GLU A 28 12.23 -5.44 -7.65
N ASN A 29 11.51 -5.83 -6.60
CA ASN A 29 10.05 -5.71 -6.48
C ASN A 29 9.28 -6.11 -7.76
N ASN A 30 9.01 -5.13 -8.63
CA ASN A 30 8.21 -5.28 -9.86
C ASN A 30 9.05 -5.55 -11.13
N PHE A 31 10.37 -5.49 -11.05
CA PHE A 31 11.29 -5.63 -12.17
C PHE A 31 12.34 -6.70 -11.90
N THR A 32 12.78 -7.34 -12.98
CA THR A 32 13.91 -8.26 -12.96
C THR A 32 14.83 -7.89 -14.10
N PHE A 33 16.06 -7.54 -13.75
CA PHE A 33 17.13 -7.30 -14.71
C PHE A 33 17.94 -8.59 -14.83
N VAL A 34 18.28 -8.98 -16.05
CA VAL A 34 19.09 -10.16 -16.36
C VAL A 34 20.27 -9.74 -17.20
N SER A 35 21.44 -10.30 -16.89
CA SER A 35 22.68 -10.07 -17.65
C SER A 35 23.11 -11.36 -18.34
N PHE A 36 23.48 -11.25 -19.61
CA PHE A 36 23.97 -12.36 -20.41
C PHE A 36 25.44 -12.17 -20.76
N GLU A 37 26.14 -13.28 -21.02
CA GLU A 37 27.54 -13.31 -21.45
C GLU A 37 27.74 -12.66 -22.81
N THR A 38 26.78 -12.85 -23.72
CA THR A 38 26.81 -12.30 -25.06
C THR A 38 25.53 -11.54 -25.38
N ALA A 39 25.66 -10.57 -26.29
CA ALA A 39 24.49 -9.84 -26.81
C ALA A 39 23.57 -10.80 -27.57
N GLU A 40 24.12 -11.77 -28.29
CA GLU A 40 23.40 -12.79 -29.02
C GLU A 40 22.50 -13.64 -28.11
N ASP A 41 23.01 -14.05 -26.95
CA ASP A 41 22.24 -14.81 -25.97
C ASP A 41 21.10 -13.98 -25.38
N SER A 42 21.34 -12.68 -25.12
CA SER A 42 20.30 -11.77 -24.64
C SER A 42 19.16 -11.57 -25.65
N VAL A 43 19.48 -11.55 -26.95
CA VAL A 43 18.48 -11.45 -28.05
C VAL A 43 17.70 -12.74 -28.18
N ARG A 44 18.37 -13.89 -28.23
CA ARG A 44 17.72 -15.20 -28.27
C ARG A 44 16.78 -15.39 -27.10
N PHE A 45 17.23 -15.01 -25.90
CA PHE A 45 16.42 -15.06 -24.70
C PHE A 45 15.14 -14.22 -24.83
N ARG A 46 15.27 -12.94 -25.18
CA ARG A 46 14.12 -12.04 -25.37
C ARG A 46 13.12 -12.60 -26.37
N ASP A 47 13.61 -13.13 -27.49
CA ASP A 47 12.76 -13.65 -28.56
C ASP A 47 12.11 -14.99 -28.21
N SER A 48 12.66 -15.72 -27.23
CA SER A 48 12.11 -16.96 -26.69
C SER A 48 11.07 -16.78 -25.57
N LEU A 49 10.87 -15.54 -25.09
CA LEU A 49 10.00 -15.27 -23.96
C LEU A 49 8.52 -15.59 -24.28
N PRO A 50 7.79 -16.23 -23.35
CA PRO A 50 6.35 -16.46 -23.48
C PRO A 50 5.56 -15.17 -23.70
N SER A 51 4.46 -15.29 -24.44
CA SER A 51 3.48 -14.21 -24.63
C SER A 51 2.99 -13.68 -23.28
N GLY A 52 3.19 -12.38 -23.03
CA GLY A 52 2.82 -11.73 -21.77
C GLY A 52 4.01 -11.29 -20.90
N ILE A 53 5.24 -11.74 -21.22
CA ILE A 53 6.46 -11.20 -20.63
C ILE A 53 7.04 -10.15 -21.58
N ARG A 54 7.09 -8.88 -21.13
CA ARG A 54 7.82 -7.82 -21.82
C ARG A 54 9.25 -7.76 -21.28
N ALA A 55 10.21 -7.74 -22.19
CA ALA A 55 11.62 -7.50 -21.90
C ALA A 55 12.15 -6.44 -22.86
N GLU A 56 12.87 -5.48 -22.31
CA GLU A 56 13.48 -4.37 -23.05
C GLU A 56 14.98 -4.36 -22.78
N PHE A 57 15.77 -4.05 -23.81
CA PHE A 57 17.20 -3.88 -23.62
C PHE A 57 17.48 -2.57 -22.90
N VAL A 58 18.15 -2.67 -21.77
CA VAL A 58 18.67 -1.51 -21.04
C VAL A 58 20.18 -1.46 -21.23
N THR A 59 20.69 -0.31 -21.65
CA THR A 59 22.14 -0.08 -21.68
C THR A 59 22.58 0.37 -20.29
N LYS A 60 23.49 -0.37 -19.67
CA LYS A 60 24.21 0.12 -18.49
C LYS A 60 25.06 1.30 -18.96
N ARG A 61 24.71 2.53 -18.59
CA ARG A 61 25.55 3.70 -18.86
C ARG A 61 26.89 3.47 -18.16
N SER A 62 27.93 3.16 -18.94
CA SER A 62 29.30 3.16 -18.48
C SER A 62 29.79 4.61 -18.51
N ASP A 63 29.74 5.31 -17.38
CA ASP A 63 30.44 6.59 -17.24
C ASP A 63 31.94 6.34 -17.37
N ARG A 64 32.54 6.82 -18.46
CA ARG A 64 33.98 7.05 -18.50
C ARG A 64 34.28 8.26 -17.61
N GLY A 65 34.50 7.99 -16.33
CA GLY A 65 35.05 8.94 -15.37
C GLY A 65 34.16 9.18 -14.17
N SER A 66 34.67 8.80 -13.00
CA SER A 66 34.05 8.83 -11.68
C SER A 66 33.02 7.72 -11.46
N SER A 67 33.30 6.88 -10.47
CA SER A 67 32.45 5.81 -9.96
C SER A 67 31.13 6.37 -9.42
N THR A 68 30.16 6.61 -10.29
CA THR A 68 28.76 6.71 -9.93
C THR A 68 28.24 5.28 -9.88
N SER A 69 28.19 4.73 -8.66
CA SER A 69 27.36 3.58 -8.37
C SER A 69 26.00 3.82 -9.02
N SER A 70 25.62 2.94 -9.94
CA SER A 70 24.23 2.80 -10.35
C SER A 70 23.47 2.23 -9.15
N SER A 71 23.28 3.07 -8.13
CA SER A 71 22.26 2.83 -7.15
C SER A 71 20.96 2.94 -7.92
N SER A 72 20.21 1.83 -8.01
CA SER A 72 18.78 1.98 -7.96
C SER A 72 18.51 3.00 -6.86
N VAL A 73 17.86 4.11 -7.22
CA VAL A 73 17.41 5.04 -6.19
C VAL A 73 16.40 4.23 -5.42
N SER A 74 16.86 3.64 -4.31
CA SER A 74 15.96 3.03 -3.36
C SER A 74 15.05 4.17 -2.94
N THR A 75 13.79 4.13 -3.37
CA THR A 75 12.76 5.05 -2.85
C THR A 75 12.40 4.68 -1.42
N THR A 76 13.15 3.79 -0.77
CA THR A 76 13.21 3.68 0.69
C THR A 76 14.03 4.85 1.24
N THR A 77 13.57 6.07 1.05
CA THR A 77 13.80 6.99 2.16
C THR A 77 13.01 6.38 3.32
N ASP A 78 13.69 5.99 4.40
CA ASP A 78 13.02 5.70 5.68
C ASP A 78 12.24 6.93 6.19
N GLU A 79 12.42 8.08 5.52
CA GLU A 79 11.63 9.29 5.70
C GLU A 79 10.22 9.09 5.16
N LEU A 80 9.26 9.22 6.08
CA LEU A 80 7.84 9.23 5.80
C LEU A 80 7.48 10.42 4.87
N PRO A 81 6.44 10.30 4.03
CA PRO A 81 5.96 11.42 3.23
C PRO A 81 5.68 12.65 4.11
N PRO A 82 5.98 13.87 3.64
CA PRO A 82 5.64 15.09 4.38
C PRO A 82 4.15 15.13 4.75
N GLY A 83 3.85 15.43 6.01
CA GLY A 83 2.49 15.42 6.55
C GLY A 83 2.03 14.08 7.13
N LEU A 84 2.82 13.01 7.01
CA LEU A 84 2.52 11.72 7.64
C LEU A 84 3.26 11.56 8.97
N THR A 85 2.54 11.19 10.03
CA THR A 85 3.10 10.90 11.35
C THR A 85 2.65 9.52 11.82
N VAL A 86 3.58 8.75 12.41
CA VAL A 86 3.28 7.45 13.02
C VAL A 86 3.53 7.52 14.51
N ILE A 87 2.50 7.24 15.32
CA ILE A 87 2.60 7.20 16.78
C ILE A 87 2.61 5.71 17.20
N PRO A 88 3.78 5.12 17.51
CA PRO A 88 3.84 3.74 17.97
C PRO A 88 3.18 3.59 19.33
N ASP A 89 2.67 2.39 19.62
CA ASP A 89 2.08 2.03 20.92
C ASP A 89 0.98 3.01 21.40
N PHE A 90 0.23 3.59 20.45
CA PHE A 90 -0.79 4.60 20.73
C PHE A 90 -1.92 4.12 21.64
N ILE A 91 -2.27 2.84 21.52
CA ILE A 91 -3.18 2.12 22.41
C ILE A 91 -2.44 0.98 23.10
N THR A 92 -2.86 0.68 24.33
CA THR A 92 -2.37 -0.48 25.09
C THR A 92 -3.04 -1.77 24.60
N GLU A 93 -2.43 -2.93 24.87
CA GLU A 93 -3.04 -4.25 24.55
C GLU A 93 -4.43 -4.44 25.17
N ASP A 94 -4.68 -3.86 26.34
CA ASP A 94 -5.97 -3.95 27.01
C ASP A 94 -7.01 -3.01 26.38
N GLU A 95 -6.60 -1.84 25.87
CA GLU A 95 -7.45 -0.97 25.06
C GLU A 95 -7.79 -1.63 23.72
N GLU A 96 -6.81 -2.24 23.05
CA GLU A 96 -7.00 -2.99 21.81
C GLU A 96 -8.05 -4.09 21.97
N LYS A 97 -7.92 -4.95 22.99
CA LYS A 97 -8.91 -6.02 23.27
C LYS A 97 -10.32 -5.47 23.49
N ARG A 98 -10.45 -4.35 24.21
CA ARG A 98 -11.76 -3.72 24.45
C ARG A 98 -12.34 -3.12 23.19
N LEU A 99 -11.53 -2.46 22.36
CA LEU A 99 -11.96 -1.88 21.09
C LEU A 99 -12.42 -2.98 20.14
N LEU A 100 -11.64 -4.06 19.99
CA LEU A 100 -12.01 -5.20 19.13
C LEU A 100 -13.35 -5.81 19.56
N ALA A 101 -13.58 -6.03 20.86
CA ALA A 101 -14.85 -6.56 21.34
C ALA A 101 -16.04 -5.68 20.96
N VAL A 102 -15.91 -4.36 21.09
CA VAL A 102 -16.97 -3.40 20.72
C VAL A 102 -17.19 -3.38 19.20
N VAL A 103 -16.11 -3.43 18.42
CA VAL A 103 -16.18 -3.43 16.95
C VAL A 103 -16.84 -4.72 16.43
N ASP A 104 -16.49 -5.88 17.00
CA ASP A 104 -17.04 -7.17 16.58
C ASP A 104 -18.55 -7.29 16.81
N GLU A 105 -19.10 -6.55 17.78
CA GLU A 105 -20.54 -6.46 18.05
C GLU A 105 -21.30 -5.56 17.05
N GLY A 106 -20.60 -4.76 16.24
CA GLY A 106 -21.18 -3.85 15.28
C GLY A 106 -21.76 -4.51 14.03
N ASP A 107 -22.68 -3.81 13.37
CA ASP A 107 -23.26 -4.23 12.09
C ASP A 107 -22.25 -4.02 10.94
N TRP A 108 -21.93 -5.10 10.24
CA TRP A 108 -20.99 -5.09 9.13
C TRP A 108 -21.68 -4.91 7.77
N ASP A 109 -21.16 -4.01 6.95
CA ASP A 109 -21.42 -3.97 5.52
C ASP A 109 -20.43 -4.90 4.80
N GLU A 110 -20.98 -5.92 4.14
CA GLU A 110 -20.24 -6.95 3.40
C GLU A 110 -20.41 -6.81 1.87
N THR A 111 -20.87 -5.65 1.39
CA THR A 111 -21.10 -5.40 -0.04
C THR A 111 -19.83 -5.37 -0.88
N ILE A 112 -18.68 -5.13 -0.23
CA ILE A 112 -17.35 -5.13 -0.86
C ILE A 112 -16.48 -6.24 -0.26
N ARG A 113 -15.31 -6.52 -0.88
CA ARG A 113 -14.45 -7.65 -0.50
C ARG A 113 -13.92 -7.62 0.94
N ARG A 114 -13.83 -6.43 1.53
CA ARG A 114 -13.50 -6.22 2.94
C ARG A 114 -14.79 -5.86 3.67
N ARG A 115 -14.92 -6.23 4.94
CA ARG A 115 -16.07 -5.79 5.72
C ARG A 115 -15.83 -4.38 6.24
N VAL A 116 -16.86 -3.55 6.27
CA VAL A 116 -16.76 -2.16 6.73
C VAL A 116 -17.88 -1.80 7.70
N GLN A 117 -17.58 -0.87 8.61
CA GLN A 117 -18.59 -0.17 9.42
C GLN A 117 -18.39 1.33 9.25
N HIS A 118 -19.49 2.08 9.20
CA HIS A 118 -19.47 3.53 9.05
C HIS A 118 -20.20 4.22 10.19
N PHE A 119 -19.57 5.25 10.76
CA PHE A 119 -20.15 6.14 11.75
C PHE A 119 -19.98 7.59 11.30
N GLY A 120 -20.87 8.46 11.78
CA GLY A 120 -20.98 9.85 11.35
C GLY A 120 -21.65 9.94 9.98
N HIS A 121 -20.81 9.97 8.95
CA HIS A 121 -21.21 10.01 7.56
C HIS A 121 -21.02 8.63 6.91
N ALA A 122 -22.08 8.07 6.33
CA ALA A 122 -21.99 6.82 5.57
C ALA A 122 -21.49 7.08 4.14
N PHE A 123 -20.53 6.29 3.69
CA PHE A 123 -20.06 6.33 2.30
C PHE A 123 -20.93 5.40 1.44
N ASN A 124 -21.61 5.94 0.43
CA ASN A 124 -22.41 5.13 -0.48
C ASN A 124 -21.53 4.58 -1.61
N TYR A 125 -21.20 3.27 -1.52
CA TYR A 125 -20.38 2.58 -2.51
C TYR A 125 -21.04 2.37 -3.87
N ALA A 126 -22.38 2.46 -3.98
CA ALA A 126 -23.06 2.39 -5.27
C ALA A 126 -22.85 3.66 -6.11
N PHE A 127 -22.65 4.81 -5.45
CA PHE A 127 -22.44 6.11 -6.10
C PHE A 127 -21.05 6.70 -5.87
N LEU A 128 -20.18 6.01 -5.14
CA LEU A 128 -18.80 6.42 -4.79
C LEU A 128 -18.74 7.82 -4.18
N ARG A 129 -19.66 8.14 -3.26
CA ARG A 129 -19.70 9.44 -2.57
C ARG A 129 -20.14 9.29 -1.12
N ALA A 130 -19.68 10.19 -0.26
CA ALA A 130 -20.29 10.41 1.04
C ALA A 130 -21.72 10.95 0.84
N GLU A 131 -22.70 10.38 1.53
CA GLU A 131 -24.06 10.94 1.56
C GLU A 131 -24.21 11.91 2.73
N ASN A 132 -24.93 13.01 2.51
CA ASN A 132 -25.24 13.97 3.56
C ASN A 132 -26.00 13.27 4.70
N ALA A 133 -25.55 13.48 5.94
CA ALA A 133 -26.02 12.83 7.16
C ALA A 133 -27.54 13.02 7.46
N ASP A 134 -28.17 13.98 6.80
CA ASP A 134 -29.54 14.43 7.11
C ASP A 134 -30.66 13.45 6.69
N LEU A 135 -30.37 12.36 5.96
CA LEU A 135 -31.42 11.53 5.35
C LEU A 135 -31.76 10.24 6.09
N ARG A 136 -31.07 9.87 7.18
CA ARG A 136 -31.35 8.58 7.88
C ARG A 136 -31.32 8.56 9.41
N GLY A 137 -31.07 9.69 10.08
CA GLY A 137 -30.89 9.68 11.53
C GLY A 137 -29.46 9.23 11.86
N GLU A 138 -28.63 10.22 12.14
CA GLU A 138 -27.20 10.19 12.43
C GLU A 138 -26.72 8.94 13.18
N ALA A 139 -25.79 8.19 12.58
CA ALA A 139 -24.87 7.38 13.37
C ALA A 139 -23.91 8.37 14.04
N SER A 140 -24.11 8.70 15.32
CA SER A 140 -23.15 9.51 16.05
C SER A 140 -21.78 8.82 16.09
N MET A 141 -20.70 9.60 16.20
CA MET A 141 -19.39 9.05 16.55
C MET A 141 -19.53 8.17 17.81
N PRO A 142 -19.01 6.93 17.81
CA PRO A 142 -19.16 6.04 18.95
C PRO A 142 -18.45 6.59 20.19
N ALA A 143 -19.06 6.54 21.36
CA ALA A 143 -18.47 7.12 22.59
C ALA A 143 -17.07 6.58 22.96
N TYR A 144 -16.69 5.39 22.48
CA TYR A 144 -15.34 4.87 22.70
C TYR A 144 -14.26 5.63 21.92
N THR A 145 -14.63 6.45 20.93
CA THR A 145 -13.69 7.24 20.14
C THR A 145 -13.25 8.52 20.84
N ASP A 146 -14.02 9.03 21.81
CA ASP A 146 -13.77 10.33 22.44
C ASP A 146 -12.36 10.44 23.03
N GLU A 147 -11.93 9.41 23.76
CA GLU A 147 -10.59 9.36 24.35
C GLU A 147 -9.50 9.20 23.29
N LEU A 148 -9.78 8.45 22.22
CA LEU A 148 -8.84 8.28 21.11
C LEU A 148 -8.62 9.62 20.39
N VAL A 149 -9.70 10.31 20.02
CA VAL A 149 -9.66 11.63 19.37
C VAL A 149 -8.91 12.63 20.26
N ARG A 150 -9.25 12.69 21.55
CA ARG A 150 -8.55 13.56 22.51
C ARG A 150 -7.05 13.26 22.55
N ARG A 151 -6.65 11.99 22.56
CA ARG A 151 -5.25 11.57 22.59
C ARG A 151 -4.54 11.84 21.25
N ILE A 152 -5.20 11.65 20.10
CA ILE A 152 -4.68 12.03 18.77
C ILE A 152 -4.38 13.53 18.79
N ARG A 153 -5.37 14.37 19.09
CA ARG A 153 -5.21 15.83 19.13
C ARG A 153 -4.09 16.29 20.06
N ALA A 154 -3.86 15.61 21.18
CA ALA A 154 -2.76 15.95 22.10
C ALA A 154 -1.37 15.62 21.54
N ASN A 155 -1.25 14.57 20.72
CA ASN A 155 0.03 14.02 20.23
C ASN A 155 0.30 14.31 18.74
N SER A 156 -0.62 14.96 18.03
CA SER A 156 -0.49 15.27 16.61
C SER A 156 0.18 16.62 16.32
N VAL A 157 0.54 16.82 15.04
CA VAL A 157 0.97 18.10 14.46
C VAL A 157 -0.15 19.14 14.52
N ASP A 158 0.21 20.43 14.46
CA ASP A 158 -0.68 21.56 14.75
C ASP A 158 -2.00 21.52 13.95
N GLU A 159 -1.98 21.10 12.69
CA GLU A 159 -3.17 20.98 11.84
C GLU A 159 -4.20 19.97 12.38
N ALA A 160 -3.76 18.91 13.06
CA ALA A 160 -4.61 17.87 13.65
C ALA A 160 -4.95 18.14 15.12
N ARG A 161 -4.33 19.14 15.76
CA ARG A 161 -4.66 19.52 17.15
C ARG A 161 -6.01 20.17 17.29
N ASP A 162 -6.44 20.91 16.27
CA ASP A 162 -7.69 21.66 16.28
C ASP A 162 -8.81 20.98 15.47
N PHE A 163 -8.52 19.82 14.88
CA PHE A 163 -9.47 19.06 14.08
C PHE A 163 -10.27 18.08 14.95
N GLU A 164 -11.59 18.11 14.80
CA GLU A 164 -12.52 17.19 15.47
C GLU A 164 -13.20 16.34 14.39
N PRO A 165 -12.85 15.05 14.25
CA PRO A 165 -13.43 14.20 13.23
C PRO A 165 -14.90 13.90 13.54
N ASP A 166 -15.74 14.03 12.53
CA ASP A 166 -17.17 13.70 12.57
C ASP A 166 -17.51 12.41 11.81
N GLN A 167 -16.51 11.72 11.27
CA GLN A 167 -16.63 10.49 10.47
C GLN A 167 -15.62 9.43 10.95
N LEU A 168 -16.08 8.18 11.10
CA LEU A 168 -15.22 7.01 11.32
C LEU A 168 -15.60 5.87 10.39
N THR A 169 -14.59 5.32 9.70
CA THR A 169 -14.73 4.07 8.94
C THR A 169 -13.85 2.98 9.55
N ILE A 170 -14.47 1.87 9.93
CA ILE A 170 -13.77 0.66 10.37
C ILE A 170 -13.65 -0.27 9.18
N ASN A 171 -12.45 -0.81 8.94
CA ASN A 171 -12.19 -1.75 7.86
C ASN A 171 -11.62 -3.05 8.44
N GLU A 172 -12.17 -4.20 8.07
CA GLU A 172 -11.61 -5.51 8.40
C GLU A 172 -10.99 -6.16 7.17
N TYR A 173 -9.72 -6.56 7.28
CA TYR A 173 -8.97 -7.25 6.24
C TYR A 173 -8.60 -8.66 6.68
N THR A 174 -9.16 -9.66 6.00
CA THR A 174 -8.70 -11.05 6.13
C THR A 174 -7.44 -11.29 5.29
N PRO A 175 -6.62 -12.31 5.61
CA PRO A 175 -5.42 -12.60 4.85
C PRO A 175 -5.65 -12.70 3.33
N GLY A 176 -4.95 -11.87 2.55
CA GLY A 176 -5.08 -11.79 1.09
C GLY A 176 -6.09 -10.76 0.58
N VAL A 177 -6.87 -10.14 1.47
CA VAL A 177 -7.73 -8.98 1.15
C VAL A 177 -6.95 -7.70 1.41
N GLY A 178 -7.08 -6.73 0.51
CA GLY A 178 -6.43 -5.43 0.63
C GLY A 178 -7.26 -4.32 0.00
N ILE A 179 -6.66 -3.14 -0.15
CA ILE A 179 -7.26 -1.97 -0.78
C ILE A 179 -6.39 -1.52 -1.96
N ALA A 180 -7.03 -1.15 -3.07
CA ALA A 180 -6.32 -0.61 -4.22
C ALA A 180 -5.76 0.78 -3.90
N PHE A 181 -4.67 1.18 -4.56
CA PHE A 181 -4.14 2.54 -4.45
C PHE A 181 -5.22 3.57 -4.81
N HIS A 182 -5.42 4.53 -3.92
CA HIS A 182 -6.36 5.64 -4.09
C HIS A 182 -5.88 6.82 -3.24
N VAL A 183 -6.54 7.97 -3.44
CA VAL A 183 -6.45 9.15 -2.58
C VAL A 183 -7.86 9.43 -2.10
N ASP A 184 -8.01 9.83 -0.84
CA ASP A 184 -9.32 10.22 -0.31
C ASP A 184 -9.92 11.37 -1.11
N THR A 185 -11.25 11.36 -1.25
CA THR A 185 -11.94 12.33 -2.10
C THR A 185 -11.88 13.71 -1.46
N HIS A 186 -11.09 14.63 -2.03
CA HIS A 186 -10.87 15.98 -1.46
C HIS A 186 -12.12 16.82 -1.21
N SER A 187 -13.23 16.54 -1.90
CA SER A 187 -14.52 17.23 -1.68
C SER A 187 -15.38 16.58 -0.59
N ALA A 188 -14.98 15.43 -0.07
CA ALA A 188 -15.75 14.65 0.90
C ALA A 188 -15.14 14.72 2.32
N PHE A 189 -13.85 15.03 2.43
CA PHE A 189 -13.14 15.14 3.70
C PHE A 189 -12.42 16.48 3.78
N GLU A 190 -12.55 17.15 4.92
CA GLU A 190 -11.85 18.38 5.23
C GLU A 190 -10.75 18.05 6.24
N GLY A 191 -9.53 18.57 6.04
CA GLY A 191 -8.47 18.47 7.05
C GLY A 191 -7.69 17.15 7.12
N PRO A 192 -7.03 16.88 8.26
CA PRO A 192 -6.22 15.68 8.49
C PRO A 192 -7.04 14.39 8.55
N ILE A 193 -6.42 13.28 8.17
CA ILE A 193 -6.97 11.92 8.19
C ILE A 193 -6.10 11.04 9.09
#